data_AF-A0A329KDJ0-F1
#
_entry.id   AF-A0A329KDJ0-F1
#
_cell.length_a   1.000
_cell.length_b   1.000
_cell.length_c   1.000
_cell.angle_alpha   90.00
_cell.angle_beta   90.00
_cell.angle_gamma   90.00
#
_symmetry.space_group_name_H-M   'P 1'
#
loop_
_entity.id
_entity.type
_entity.pdbx_description
1 polymer ?
#
loop_
_entity_poly.entity_id
_entity_poly.type
_entity_poly.pdbx_seq_one_letter_code
_entity_poly.pdbx_strand_id
1 'polypeptide(L)'
;VARIGHRGPGEAELASTTFADDPTMLLVAAAAREQPPTPRERPARAARGSRELAYDTTMRFTHELRMTLRALGSLRVEADLIDDVADMYYLTCNELVTLPGDARLRIKRRRTERERLQVQGPPEVIDGAWAPVPRGADGSDPERTAG
;
A
#
# COMPACT_ATOMS: atom_id res chain seq x y z
N VAL A 1 -19.81 1.58 3.98
CA VAL A 1 -18.61 0.92 3.42
C VAL A 1 -18.62 0.89 1.89
N ALA A 2 -19.68 0.44 1.23
CA ALA A 2 -19.74 0.21 -0.23
C ALA A 2 -19.05 1.26 -1.14
N ARG A 3 -19.20 2.57 -0.87
CA ARG A 3 -18.58 3.63 -1.69
C ARG A 3 -17.07 3.84 -1.45
N ILE A 4 -16.57 3.49 -0.27
CA ILE A 4 -15.20 3.78 0.17
C ILE A 4 -14.45 2.53 0.62
N GLY A 5 -14.98 1.34 0.33
CA GLY A 5 -14.38 0.07 0.76
C GLY A 5 -13.00 -0.18 0.15
N HIS A 6 -12.72 0.42 -1.01
CA HIS A 6 -11.41 0.40 -1.67
C HIS A 6 -10.35 1.26 -0.95
N ARG A 7 -10.76 2.08 0.03
CA ARG A 7 -9.88 2.99 0.76
C ARG A 7 -9.33 2.33 2.02
N GLY A 8 -8.25 2.89 2.55
CA GLY A 8 -7.66 2.46 3.83
C GLY A 8 -6.23 2.96 4.02
N PRO A 9 -5.65 2.80 5.22
CA PRO A 9 -4.23 3.05 5.43
C PRO A 9 -3.39 2.17 4.49
N GLY A 10 -2.44 2.76 3.76
CA GLY A 10 -1.60 2.01 2.82
C GLY A 10 -2.32 1.49 1.58
N GLU A 11 -3.51 1.99 1.23
CA GLU A 11 -4.36 1.54 0.11
C GLU A 11 -3.66 1.32 -1.24
N ALA A 12 -2.55 2.03 -1.49
CA ALA A 12 -1.72 1.87 -2.68
C ALA A 12 -0.93 0.54 -2.72
N GLU A 13 -0.66 -0.10 -1.58
CA GLU A 13 -0.02 -1.42 -1.49
C GLU A 13 -1.08 -2.52 -1.58
N LEU A 14 -0.95 -3.42 -2.58
CA LEU A 14 -1.91 -4.50 -2.84
C LEU A 14 -2.13 -5.43 -1.63
N ALA A 15 -1.15 -5.58 -0.75
CA ALA A 15 -1.26 -6.42 0.44
C ALA A 15 -1.96 -5.72 1.63
N SER A 16 -2.19 -4.40 1.57
CA SER A 16 -2.81 -3.67 2.68
C SER A 16 -4.30 -3.99 2.83
N THR A 17 -4.73 -4.08 4.09
CA THR A 17 -6.13 -4.18 4.49
C THR A 17 -6.88 -2.92 4.09
N THR A 18 -8.02 -3.07 3.42
CA THR A 18 -8.91 -1.93 3.10
C THR A 18 -10.12 -1.88 4.03
N PHE A 19 -10.91 -0.83 3.99
CA PHE A 19 -12.15 -0.71 4.77
C PHE A 19 -13.22 -1.74 4.38
N ALA A 20 -13.14 -2.32 3.19
CA ALA A 20 -13.96 -3.46 2.80
C ALA A 20 -13.55 -4.74 3.55
N ASP A 21 -12.25 -4.91 3.82
CA ASP A 21 -11.71 -6.06 4.54
C ASP A 21 -11.98 -5.95 6.05
N ASP A 22 -11.73 -4.78 6.63
CA ASP A 22 -12.03 -4.48 8.03
C ASP A 22 -12.73 -3.11 8.16
N PRO A 23 -14.07 -3.10 8.22
CA PRO A 23 -14.85 -1.89 8.47
C PRO A 23 -14.53 -1.21 9.80
N THR A 24 -13.97 -1.91 10.78
CA THR A 24 -13.65 -1.37 12.12
C THR A 24 -12.60 -0.28 12.04
N MET A 25 -11.66 -0.37 11.08
CA MET A 25 -10.66 0.68 10.85
C MET A 25 -11.29 2.06 10.57
N LEU A 26 -12.49 2.11 9.96
CA LEU A 26 -13.22 3.37 9.76
C LEU A 26 -13.67 3.96 11.09
N LEU A 27 -14.13 3.13 12.02
CA LEU A 27 -14.60 3.57 13.33
C LEU A 27 -13.43 4.11 14.16
N VAL A 28 -12.29 3.41 14.13
CA VAL A 28 -11.06 3.87 14.78
C VAL A 28 -10.60 5.21 14.19
N ALA A 29 -10.56 5.33 12.87
CA ALA A 29 -10.17 6.57 12.19
C ALA A 29 -11.13 7.73 12.48
N ALA A 30 -12.43 7.47 12.60
CA ALA A 30 -13.42 8.48 12.96
C ALA A 30 -13.29 8.94 14.42
N ALA A 31 -13.05 8.01 15.35
CA ALA A 31 -12.87 8.30 16.77
C ALA A 31 -11.61 9.13 17.05
N ALA A 32 -10.56 8.96 16.25
CA ALA A 32 -9.32 9.75 16.36
C ALA A 32 -9.47 11.21 15.85
N ARG A 33 -10.60 11.61 15.25
CA ARG A 33 -10.81 12.99 14.82
C ARG A 33 -11.39 13.82 15.96
N GLU A 34 -10.56 14.63 16.59
CA GLU A 34 -10.97 15.48 17.71
C GLU A 34 -11.84 16.69 17.30
N GLN A 35 -11.73 17.20 16.06
CA GLN A 35 -12.53 18.33 15.57
C GLN A 35 -12.87 18.22 14.06
N PRO A 36 -14.09 18.61 13.63
CA PRO A 36 -14.41 18.74 12.23
C PRO A 36 -13.58 19.87 11.59
N PRO A 37 -13.07 19.68 10.36
CA PRO A 37 -12.26 20.72 9.71
C PRO A 37 -13.10 21.98 9.49
N THR A 38 -12.61 23.13 9.96
CA THR A 38 -13.20 24.44 9.64
C THR A 38 -13.12 24.66 8.12
N PRO A 39 -14.22 24.99 7.42
CA PRO A 39 -14.16 25.29 6.00
C PRO A 39 -13.24 26.49 5.75
N ARG A 40 -12.08 26.26 5.13
CA ARG A 40 -11.21 27.35 4.65
C ARG A 40 -11.55 27.63 3.19
N GLU A 41 -12.09 28.80 2.91
CA GLU A 41 -12.26 29.30 1.55
C GLU A 41 -10.89 29.50 0.91
N ARG A 42 -10.53 28.69 -0.10
CA ARG A 42 -9.31 28.91 -0.90
C ARG A 42 -9.54 28.61 -2.38
N PRO A 43 -9.01 29.44 -3.32
CA PRO A 43 -9.54 29.58 -4.67
C PRO A 43 -9.04 28.56 -5.72
N ALA A 44 -8.43 27.44 -5.32
CA ALA A 44 -7.89 26.43 -6.26
C ALA A 44 -8.72 25.12 -6.30
N ARG A 45 -10.05 25.24 -6.38
CA ARG A 45 -10.98 24.09 -6.22
C ARG A 45 -10.88 23.06 -7.36
N ALA A 46 -10.73 23.51 -8.61
CA ALA A 46 -10.78 22.62 -9.78
C ALA A 46 -9.57 21.67 -9.89
N ALA A 47 -8.34 22.19 -9.73
CA ALA A 47 -7.13 21.36 -9.81
C ALA A 47 -6.94 20.42 -8.62
N ARG A 48 -7.58 20.71 -7.48
CA ARG A 48 -7.65 19.77 -6.34
C ARG A 48 -8.65 18.65 -6.61
N GLY A 49 -9.85 19.01 -7.09
CA GLY A 49 -10.88 18.04 -7.43
C GLY A 49 -10.44 17.04 -8.51
N SER A 50 -9.70 17.48 -9.54
CA SER A 50 -9.20 16.57 -10.57
C SER A 50 -8.14 15.59 -10.05
N ARG A 51 -7.24 16.03 -9.16
CA ARG A 51 -6.24 15.15 -8.52
C ARG A 51 -6.89 14.14 -7.59
N GLU A 52 -7.83 14.58 -6.76
CA GLU A 52 -8.56 13.70 -5.85
C GLU A 52 -9.37 12.66 -6.64
N LEU A 53 -10.02 13.06 -7.73
CA LEU A 53 -10.73 12.14 -8.61
C LEU A 53 -9.80 11.12 -9.26
N ALA A 54 -8.68 11.58 -9.85
CA ALA A 54 -7.71 10.68 -10.48
C ALA A 54 -7.17 9.65 -9.48
N TYR A 55 -6.82 10.12 -8.27
CA TYR A 55 -6.34 9.24 -7.20
C TYR A 55 -7.41 8.24 -6.74
N ASP A 56 -8.65 8.69 -6.53
CA ASP A 56 -9.76 7.79 -6.16
C ASP A 56 -9.99 6.73 -7.23
N THR A 57 -9.98 7.13 -8.50
CA THR A 57 -10.08 6.20 -9.64
C THR A 57 -8.96 5.17 -9.63
N THR A 58 -7.70 5.58 -9.45
CA THR A 58 -6.57 4.65 -9.32
C THR A 58 -6.78 3.67 -8.17
N MET A 59 -7.19 4.15 -6.99
CA MET A 59 -7.40 3.28 -5.82
C MET A 59 -8.54 2.29 -6.03
N ARG A 60 -9.60 2.64 -6.77
CA ARG A 60 -10.64 1.68 -7.16
C ARG A 60 -10.06 0.57 -8.04
N PHE A 61 -9.29 0.91 -9.08
CA PHE A 61 -8.65 -0.10 -9.92
C PHE A 61 -7.63 -0.96 -9.16
N THR A 62 -6.87 -0.39 -8.23
CA THR A 62 -5.99 -1.14 -7.33
C THR A 62 -6.79 -2.13 -6.47
N HIS A 63 -7.98 -1.75 -6.01
CA HIS A 63 -8.86 -2.65 -5.27
C HIS A 63 -9.43 -3.79 -6.14
N GLU A 64 -9.86 -3.51 -7.36
CA GLU A 64 -10.30 -4.56 -8.30
C GLU A 64 -9.17 -5.54 -8.62
N LEU A 65 -7.95 -5.04 -8.83
CA LEU A 65 -6.76 -5.88 -8.99
C LEU A 65 -6.52 -6.74 -7.74
N ARG A 66 -6.65 -6.16 -6.54
CA ARG A 66 -6.52 -6.90 -5.27
C ARG A 66 -7.54 -8.04 -5.18
N MET A 67 -8.80 -7.80 -5.53
CA MET A 67 -9.84 -8.85 -5.52
C MET A 67 -9.54 -9.93 -6.54
N THR A 68 -9.11 -9.54 -7.74
CA THR A 68 -8.74 -10.47 -8.81
C THR A 68 -7.57 -11.38 -8.41
N LEU A 69 -6.54 -10.80 -7.78
CA LEU A 69 -5.39 -11.56 -7.28
C LEU A 69 -5.78 -12.53 -6.18
N ARG A 70 -6.72 -12.17 -5.30
CA ARG A 70 -7.20 -13.07 -4.25
C ARG A 70 -7.97 -14.25 -4.84
N ALA A 71 -8.87 -13.98 -5.79
CA ALA A 71 -9.60 -15.05 -6.47
C ALA A 71 -8.65 -16.01 -7.21
N LEU A 72 -7.66 -15.46 -7.93
CA LEU A 72 -6.63 -16.26 -8.58
C LEU A 72 -5.74 -17.01 -7.58
N GLY A 73 -5.44 -16.41 -6.42
CA GLY A 73 -4.72 -17.05 -5.34
C GLY A 73 -5.47 -18.26 -4.78
N SER A 74 -6.78 -18.14 -4.55
CA SER A 74 -7.61 -19.27 -4.10
C SER A 74 -7.52 -20.46 -5.06
N LEU A 75 -7.65 -20.21 -6.37
CA LEU A 75 -7.52 -21.25 -7.39
C LEU A 75 -6.14 -21.92 -7.37
N ARG A 76 -5.08 -21.16 -7.06
CA ARG A 76 -3.70 -21.68 -7.01
C ARG A 76 -3.42 -22.47 -5.73
N VAL A 77 -4.00 -22.07 -4.61
CA VAL A 77 -3.94 -22.85 -3.36
C VAL A 77 -4.68 -24.17 -3.55
N GLU A 78 -5.87 -24.16 -4.15
CA GLU A 78 -6.63 -25.37 -4.47
C GLU A 78 -5.85 -26.32 -5.39
N ALA A 79 -5.04 -25.78 -6.31
CA ALA A 79 -4.18 -26.54 -7.20
C ALA A 79 -2.82 -26.94 -6.58
N ASP A 80 -2.58 -26.68 -5.29
CA ASP A 80 -1.31 -26.92 -4.57
C ASP A 80 -0.08 -26.24 -5.23
N LEU A 81 -0.30 -25.09 -5.88
CA LEU A 81 0.77 -24.34 -6.55
C LEU A 81 1.45 -23.31 -5.65
N ILE A 82 0.74 -22.82 -4.63
CA ILE A 82 1.21 -21.88 -3.60
C ILE A 82 0.58 -22.27 -2.26
N ASP A 83 1.08 -21.73 -1.15
CA ASP A 83 0.67 -22.16 0.20
C ASP A 83 -0.45 -21.29 0.78
N ASP A 84 -0.48 -19.99 0.44
CA ASP A 84 -1.47 -19.03 0.93
C ASP A 84 -1.91 -18.04 -0.17
N VAL A 85 -3.14 -17.54 -0.09
CA VAL A 85 -3.67 -16.56 -1.06
C VAL A 85 -2.84 -15.28 -1.09
N ALA A 86 -2.30 -14.84 0.05
CA ALA A 86 -1.45 -13.66 0.14
C ALA A 86 -0.06 -13.86 -0.48
N ASP A 87 0.33 -15.10 -0.82
CA ASP A 87 1.58 -15.38 -1.53
C ASP A 87 1.62 -14.70 -2.91
N MET A 88 0.45 -14.45 -3.49
CA MET A 88 0.27 -13.72 -4.74
C MET A 88 0.96 -12.35 -4.73
N TYR A 89 1.03 -11.67 -3.58
CA TYR A 89 1.66 -10.35 -3.46
C TYR A 89 3.20 -10.40 -3.48
N TYR A 90 3.78 -11.60 -3.44
CA TYR A 90 5.23 -11.80 -3.55
C TYR A 90 5.65 -12.23 -4.95
N LEU A 91 4.75 -12.24 -5.92
CA LEU A 91 5.02 -12.55 -7.33
C LEU A 91 4.96 -11.26 -8.17
N THR A 92 5.87 -11.15 -9.13
CA THR A 92 5.83 -10.07 -10.14
C THR A 92 4.72 -10.32 -11.16
N CYS A 93 4.31 -9.31 -11.94
CA CYS A 93 3.30 -9.46 -12.98
C CYS A 93 3.59 -10.62 -13.96
N ASN A 94 4.86 -10.80 -14.34
CA ASN A 94 5.25 -11.90 -15.23
C ASN A 94 5.11 -13.27 -14.55
N GLU A 95 5.52 -13.38 -13.29
CA GLU A 95 5.38 -14.62 -12.52
C GLU A 95 3.90 -14.93 -12.17
N LEU A 96 3.05 -13.89 -12.10
CA LEU A 96 1.61 -14.04 -11.93
C LEU A 96 0.93 -14.58 -13.19
N VAL A 97 1.43 -14.23 -14.38
CA VAL A 97 0.94 -14.76 -15.66
C VAL A 97 1.49 -16.16 -15.93
N THR A 98 2.77 -16.38 -15.66
CA THR A 98 3.44 -17.67 -15.84
C THR A 98 4.12 -18.06 -14.55
N LEU A 99 3.45 -18.94 -13.80
CA LEU A 99 3.96 -19.35 -12.49
C LEU A 99 5.26 -20.15 -12.66
N PRO A 100 6.37 -19.70 -12.06
CA PRO A 100 7.63 -20.42 -12.18
C PRO A 100 7.60 -21.71 -11.34
N GLY A 101 8.31 -22.75 -11.78
CA GLY A 101 8.34 -24.03 -11.06
C GLY A 101 8.92 -23.95 -9.63
N ASP A 102 9.68 -22.90 -9.33
CA ASP A 102 10.26 -22.60 -8.01
C ASP A 102 9.47 -21.51 -7.25
N ALA A 103 8.19 -21.28 -7.59
CA ALA A 103 7.37 -20.20 -7.01
C ALA A 103 7.38 -20.18 -5.48
N ARG A 104 7.09 -21.31 -4.83
CA ARG A 104 7.09 -21.45 -3.36
C ARG A 104 8.41 -20.99 -2.72
N LEU A 105 9.55 -21.37 -3.33
CA LEU A 105 10.87 -20.97 -2.84
C LEU A 105 11.10 -19.46 -2.99
N ARG A 106 10.69 -18.87 -4.13
CA ARG A 106 10.78 -17.42 -4.37
C ARG A 106 9.92 -16.62 -3.40
N ILE A 107 8.69 -17.06 -3.18
CA ILE A 107 7.75 -16.44 -2.25
C ILE A 107 8.35 -16.43 -0.84
N LYS A 108 8.82 -17.59 -0.35
CA LYS A 108 9.44 -17.69 0.98
C LYS A 108 10.62 -16.74 1.14
N ARG A 109 11.51 -16.67 0.14
CA ARG A 109 12.65 -15.74 0.13
C ARG A 109 12.19 -14.27 0.18
N ARG A 110 11.21 -13.90 -0.66
CA ARG A 110 10.71 -12.52 -0.74
C ARG A 110 9.92 -12.10 0.50
N ARG A 111 9.23 -13.03 1.16
CA ARG A 111 8.58 -12.81 2.46
C ARG A 111 9.59 -12.47 3.54
N THR A 112 10.64 -13.29 3.65
CA THR A 112 11.77 -13.04 4.57
C THR A 112 12.42 -11.68 4.29
N GLU A 113 12.62 -11.35 3.01
CA GLU A 113 13.20 -10.06 2.63
C GLU A 113 12.27 -8.88 2.96
N ARG A 114 10.96 -9.02 2.76
CA ARG A 114 9.98 -7.99 3.14
C ARG A 114 10.01 -7.74 4.65
N GLU A 115 10.05 -8.78 5.47
CA GLU A 115 10.18 -8.67 6.93
C GLU A 115 11.47 -7.93 7.33
N ARG A 116 12.60 -8.26 6.67
CA ARG A 116 13.88 -7.58 6.88
C ARG A 116 13.81 -6.09 6.51
N LEU A 117 13.17 -5.74 5.39
CA LEU A 117 13.03 -4.36 4.94
C LEU A 117 12.00 -3.58 5.76
N GLN A 118 10.99 -4.26 6.30
CA GLN A 118 9.91 -3.66 7.08
C GLN A 118 10.35 -3.09 8.43
N VAL A 119 11.58 -3.27 8.88
CA VAL A 119 12.11 -2.57 10.06
C VAL A 119 12.98 -1.36 9.71
N GLN A 120 13.24 -1.14 8.41
CA GLN A 120 14.08 -0.07 7.90
C GLN A 120 13.22 1.07 7.33
N GLY A 121 13.74 2.31 7.37
CA GLY A 121 13.17 3.45 6.65
C GLY A 121 13.87 3.63 5.31
N PRO A 122 13.14 3.84 4.19
CA PRO A 122 13.78 4.24 2.94
C PRO A 122 14.40 5.64 3.09
N PRO A 123 15.58 5.90 2.50
CA PRO A 123 16.12 7.26 2.45
C PRO A 123 15.23 8.16 1.58
N GLU A 124 15.22 9.46 1.87
CA GLU A 124 14.45 10.45 1.09
C GLU A 124 14.94 10.55 -0.36
N VAL A 125 16.26 10.43 -0.56
CA VAL A 125 16.92 10.44 -1.86
C VAL A 125 17.84 9.24 -1.96
N ILE A 126 17.77 8.51 -3.08
CA ILE A 126 18.72 7.46 -3.43
C ILE A 126 19.55 7.98 -4.60
N ASP A 127 20.84 8.22 -4.35
CA ASP A 127 21.82 8.54 -5.39
C ASP A 127 22.91 7.46 -5.42
N GLY A 128 22.83 6.58 -6.41
CA GLY A 128 23.74 5.45 -6.60
C GLY A 128 23.45 4.26 -5.67
N ALA A 129 23.72 4.39 -4.37
CA ALA A 129 23.61 3.30 -3.41
C ALA A 129 22.44 3.49 -2.44
N TRP A 130 21.75 2.39 -2.12
CA TRP A 130 20.73 2.39 -1.07
C TRP A 130 21.38 2.18 0.30
N ALA A 131 21.06 3.06 1.25
CA ALA A 131 21.43 2.92 2.66
C ALA A 131 20.17 3.11 3.52
N PRO A 132 19.91 2.22 4.50
CA PRO A 132 18.75 2.34 5.37
C PRO A 132 18.91 3.48 6.37
N VAL A 133 17.80 4.16 6.67
CA VAL A 133 17.72 5.18 7.72
C VAL A 133 16.88 4.63 8.88
N PRO A 134 17.23 4.91 10.16
CA PRO A 134 16.39 4.55 11.29
C PRO A 134 14.97 5.12 11.10
N ARG A 135 13.96 4.27 11.30
CA ARG A 135 12.55 4.70 11.22
C ARG A 135 12.24 5.54 12.46
N GLY A 136 12.41 6.86 12.37
CA GLY A 136 12.17 7.78 13.49
C GLY A 136 12.90 9.12 13.46
N ALA A 137 13.73 9.42 12.46
CA ALA A 137 14.25 10.76 12.26
C ALA A 137 13.30 11.56 11.34
N ASP A 138 12.16 11.99 11.89
CA ASP A 138 11.44 13.12 11.31
C ASP A 138 12.41 14.32 11.35
N GLY A 139 12.92 14.69 10.17
CA GLY A 139 13.89 15.76 10.00
C GLY A 139 13.35 17.09 10.50
N SER A 140 13.59 17.38 11.77
CA SER A 140 13.56 18.73 12.32
C SER A 140 15.01 19.14 12.58
N ASP A 141 15.69 19.56 11.52
CA ASP A 141 16.91 20.35 11.64
C ASP A 141 16.69 21.68 10.90
N PRO A 142 16.09 22.70 11.58
CA PRO A 142 15.84 23.99 10.97
C PRO A 142 17.07 24.89 11.11
N GLU A 143 18.23 24.51 10.53
CA GLU A 143 19.35 25.45 10.49
C GLU A 143 20.38 25.15 9.39
N ARG A 144 20.08 25.56 8.15
CA ARG A 144 21.14 25.94 7.19
C ARG A 144 20.62 26.70 5.97
N THR A 145 20.50 28.02 6.11
CA THR A 145 21.06 29.02 5.17
C THR A 145 20.76 30.44 5.66
N ALA A 146 21.65 30.97 6.51
CA ALA A 146 22.06 32.36 6.42
C ALA A 146 23.43 32.35 5.74
N GLY A 147 23.54 33.04 4.61
CA GLY A 147 24.73 33.16 3.78
C GLY A 147 24.38 33.93 2.52
#